data_AF-A0A920VK44-F1
#
_entry.id   AF-A0A920VK44-F1
#
_cell.length_a   1.000
_cell.length_b   1.000
_cell.length_c   1.000
_cell.angle_alpha   90.00
_cell.angle_beta   90.00
_cell.angle_gamma   90.00
#
_symmetry.space_group_name_H-M   'P 1'
#
loop_
_entity.id
_entity.type
_entity.pdbx_description
1 polymer ?
#
loop_
_entity_poly.entity_id
_entity_poly.type
_entity_poly.pdbx_seq_one_letter_code
_entity_poly.pdbx_strand_id
1 'polypeptide(L)'
;MQGNQFNSPWFPGFFLHHDPRPVLEQVSVPVLAIFGEKDLQVPHELNVPEIEAALQRGNNEDATVRVLPGLNHLFQQAGNRCPLWGISRSRKPLIRAP
;
A
#
# COMPACT_ATOMS: atom_id res chain seq x y z
N MET A 1 15.43 -20.84 -2.78
CA MET A 1 15.63 -20.05 -1.55
C MET A 1 15.65 -18.58 -1.94
N GLN A 2 14.69 -17.79 -1.47
CA GLN A 2 14.79 -16.34 -1.58
C GLN A 2 15.96 -15.92 -0.68
N GLY A 3 16.99 -15.27 -1.24
CA GLY A 3 18.11 -14.75 -0.45
C GLY A 3 17.61 -13.80 0.63
N ASN A 4 18.25 -13.80 1.79
CA ASN A 4 17.85 -12.95 2.91
C ASN A 4 18.08 -11.47 2.54
N GLN A 5 17.04 -10.82 1.99
CA GLN A 5 17.09 -9.45 1.49
C GLN A 5 17.51 -8.46 2.59
N PHE A 6 17.18 -8.76 3.85
CA PHE A 6 17.55 -7.98 5.02
C PHE A 6 19.06 -7.93 5.29
N ASN A 7 19.82 -8.95 4.84
CA ASN A 7 21.27 -9.00 4.99
C ASN A 7 22.02 -8.47 3.75
N SER A 8 21.29 -8.03 2.70
CA SER A 8 21.93 -7.40 1.55
C SER A 8 22.40 -5.99 1.93
N PRO A 9 23.50 -5.45 1.36
CA PRO A 9 23.91 -4.06 1.59
C PRO A 9 22.83 -3.02 1.21
N TRP A 10 21.91 -3.39 0.32
CA TRP A 10 20.82 -2.54 -0.12
C TRP A 10 19.82 -2.23 1.01
N PHE A 11 19.50 -3.20 1.87
CA PHE A 11 18.46 -3.02 2.90
C PHE A 11 18.84 -1.99 3.98
N PRO A 12 19.95 -2.16 4.72
CA PRO A 12 20.38 -1.14 5.69
C PRO A 12 21.01 0.07 5.02
N GLY A 13 21.69 -0.09 3.87
CA GLY A 13 22.44 1.01 3.24
C GLY A 13 21.58 1.98 2.44
N PHE A 14 20.46 1.54 1.89
CA PHE A 14 19.57 2.37 1.08
C PHE A 14 18.14 2.34 1.59
N PHE A 15 17.49 1.17 1.64
CA PHE A 15 16.04 1.07 1.86
C PHE A 15 15.56 1.70 3.17
N LEU A 16 16.24 1.45 4.29
CA LEU A 16 15.87 2.02 5.60
C LEU A 16 16.10 3.53 5.72
N HIS A 17 16.93 4.12 4.86
CA HIS A 17 17.32 5.53 4.92
C HIS A 17 16.77 6.36 3.76
N HIS A 18 16.15 5.73 2.78
CA HIS A 18 15.65 6.41 1.61
C HIS A 18 14.38 7.20 1.94
N ASP A 19 14.44 8.52 1.75
CA ASP A 19 13.28 9.40 1.77
C ASP A 19 12.73 9.55 0.35
N PRO A 20 11.48 9.09 0.08
CA PRO A 20 10.89 9.19 -1.25
C PRO A 20 10.38 10.59 -1.60
N ARG A 21 10.21 11.50 -0.63
CA ARG A 21 9.57 12.81 -0.85
C ARG A 21 10.28 13.67 -1.91
N PRO A 22 11.63 13.81 -1.91
CA PRO A 22 12.31 14.59 -2.94
C PRO A 22 12.17 14.01 -4.35
N VAL A 23 11.96 12.70 -4.47
CA VAL A 23 11.73 12.04 -5.77
C VAL A 23 10.30 12.27 -6.24
N LEU A 24 9.32 12.17 -5.32
CA LEU A 24 7.91 12.44 -5.62
C LEU A 24 7.68 13.89 -6.08
N GLU A 25 8.40 14.86 -5.50
CA GLU A 25 8.37 16.27 -5.91
C GLU A 25 8.81 16.50 -7.36
N GLN A 26 9.53 15.56 -7.97
CA GLN A 26 10.00 15.65 -9.35
C GLN A 26 9.05 14.99 -10.36
N VAL A 27 7.98 14.33 -9.90
CA VAL A 27 7.03 13.64 -10.78
C VAL A 27 6.06 14.65 -11.39
N SER A 28 6.13 14.85 -12.71
CA SER A 28 5.32 15.84 -13.46
C SER A 28 4.23 15.24 -14.35
N VAL A 29 4.11 13.90 -14.38
CA VAL A 29 3.05 13.20 -15.14
C VAL A 29 1.83 12.97 -14.27
N PRO A 30 0.64 12.70 -14.86
CA PRO A 30 -0.55 12.36 -14.08
C PRO A 30 -0.32 11.15 -13.17
N VAL A 31 -0.71 11.27 -11.90
CA VAL A 31 -0.50 10.25 -10.85
C VAL A 31 -1.83 9.71 -10.36
N LEU A 32 -1.93 8.38 -10.31
CA LEU A 32 -2.94 7.67 -9.52
C LEU A 32 -2.24 6.86 -8.43
N ALA A 33 -2.33 7.34 -7.19
CA ALA A 33 -1.83 6.62 -6.02
C ALA A 33 -2.99 5.92 -5.29
N ILE A 34 -2.87 4.62 -5.07
CA ILE A 34 -3.91 3.80 -4.43
C ILE A 34 -3.37 3.09 -3.19
N PHE A 35 -4.18 3.06 -2.13
CA PHE A 35 -3.88 2.43 -0.85
C PHE A 35 -5.01 1.49 -0.42
N GLY A 36 -4.67 0.41 0.28
CA GLY A 36 -5.67 -0.40 0.98
C GLY A 36 -5.97 0.18 2.36
N GLU A 37 -7.25 0.31 2.73
CA GLU A 37 -7.65 0.78 4.08
C GLU A 37 -7.08 -0.11 5.20
N LYS A 38 -6.86 -1.40 4.94
CA LYS A 38 -6.37 -2.40 5.89
C LYS A 38 -4.92 -2.82 5.63
N ASP A 39 -4.15 -1.98 4.93
CA ASP A 39 -2.74 -2.21 4.69
C ASP A 39 -1.92 -2.01 5.98
N LEU A 40 -1.23 -3.07 6.41
CA LEU A 40 -0.33 -3.03 7.57
C LEU A 40 1.15 -2.82 7.21
N GLN A 41 1.52 -2.98 5.94
CA GLN A 41 2.90 -2.79 5.47
C GLN A 41 3.15 -1.31 5.14
N VAL A 42 2.16 -0.64 4.54
CA VAL A 42 2.21 0.78 4.19
C VAL A 42 0.90 1.46 4.63
N PRO A 43 0.74 1.78 5.93
CA PRO A 43 -0.49 2.36 6.45
C PRO A 43 -0.86 3.66 5.75
N HIS A 44 -2.10 3.75 5.26
CA HIS A 44 -2.52 4.88 4.44
C HIS A 44 -2.57 6.19 5.23
N GLU A 45 -2.89 6.13 6.53
CA GLU A 45 -2.99 7.29 7.42
C GLU A 45 -1.67 8.04 7.55
N LEU A 46 -0.54 7.33 7.41
CA LEU A 46 0.80 7.91 7.48
C LEU A 46 1.31 8.35 6.10
N ASN A 47 0.95 7.62 5.04
CA ASN A 47 1.57 7.79 3.72
C ASN A 47 0.79 8.71 2.79
N VAL A 48 -0.55 8.73 2.85
CA VAL A 48 -1.38 9.58 1.99
C VAL A 48 -1.05 11.07 2.17
N PRO A 49 -0.99 11.63 3.40
CA PRO A 49 -0.71 13.05 3.57
C PRO A 49 0.69 13.45 3.05
N GLU A 50 1.69 12.60 3.25
CA GLU A 50 3.06 12.88 2.81
C GLU A 50 3.20 12.83 1.28
N ILE A 51 2.49 11.91 0.60
CA ILE A 51 2.48 11.82 -0.86
C ILE A 51 1.74 13.01 -1.48
N GLU A 52 0.56 13.36 -0.95
CA GLU A 52 -0.20 14.51 -1.41
C GLU A 52 0.63 15.80 -1.25
N ALA A 53 1.26 15.98 -0.08
CA ALA A 53 2.11 17.14 0.18
C ALA A 53 3.35 17.16 -0.73
N ALA A 54 3.99 16.02 -1.01
CA ALA A 54 5.15 15.96 -1.90
C ALA A 54 4.78 16.28 -3.36
N LEU A 55 3.70 15.70 -3.87
CA LEU A 55 3.21 15.99 -5.23
C LEU A 55 2.78 17.46 -5.36
N GLN A 56 2.15 18.03 -4.32
CA GLN A 56 1.80 19.45 -4.27
C GLN A 56 3.04 20.35 -4.28
N ARG A 57 4.08 20.05 -3.47
CA ARG A 57 5.36 20.78 -3.50
C ARG A 57 6.05 20.69 -4.87
N GLY A 58 5.87 19.57 -5.57
CA GLY A 58 6.33 19.36 -6.94
C GLY A 58 5.51 20.05 -8.03
N ASN A 59 4.46 20.81 -7.66
CA ASN A 59 3.49 21.41 -8.58
C ASN A 59 2.83 20.40 -9.53
N ASN A 60 2.59 19.17 -9.08
CA ASN A 60 1.80 18.20 -9.82
C ASN A 60 0.30 18.42 -9.54
N GLU A 61 -0.39 19.05 -10.49
CA GLU A 61 -1.81 19.38 -10.38
C GLU A 61 -2.73 18.22 -10.80
N ASP A 62 -2.19 17.17 -11.44
CA ASP A 62 -2.95 15.99 -11.92
C ASP A 62 -2.61 14.76 -11.08
N ALA A 63 -2.83 14.89 -9.77
CA ALA A 63 -2.62 13.82 -8.81
C ALA A 63 -3.95 13.40 -8.17
N THR A 64 -4.25 12.11 -8.25
CA THR A 64 -5.38 11.49 -7.57
C THR A 64 -4.89 10.46 -6.57
N VAL A 65 -5.22 10.65 -5.29
CA VAL A 65 -4.95 9.67 -4.23
C VAL A 65 -6.27 9.04 -3.76
N ARG A 66 -6.30 7.71 -3.61
CA ARG A 66 -7.48 6.96 -3.19
C ARG A 66 -7.15 5.87 -2.18
N VAL A 67 -7.93 5.82 -1.12
CA VAL A 67 -7.95 4.70 -0.17
C VAL A 67 -9.12 3.79 -0.52
N LEU A 68 -8.84 2.51 -0.70
CA LEU A 68 -9.81 1.50 -1.07
C LEU A 68 -10.31 0.76 0.18
N PRO A 69 -11.60 0.92 0.56
CA PRO A 69 -12.14 0.36 1.79
C PRO A 69 -12.05 -1.17 1.84
N GLY A 70 -11.67 -1.69 3.01
CA GLY A 70 -11.61 -3.11 3.29
C GLY A 70 -10.50 -3.89 2.59
N LEU A 71 -9.60 -3.22 1.84
CA LEU A 71 -8.53 -3.86 1.11
C LEU A 71 -7.20 -3.84 1.90
N ASN A 72 -6.42 -4.91 1.78
CA ASN A 72 -5.07 -4.97 2.33
C ASN A 72 -4.00 -4.49 1.33
N HIS A 73 -2.72 -4.69 1.68
CA HIS A 73 -1.54 -4.35 0.87
C HIS A 73 -1.57 -4.92 -0.56
N LEU A 74 -2.18 -6.09 -0.75
CA LEU A 74 -2.29 -6.76 -2.04
C LEU A 74 -3.59 -6.40 -2.78
N PHE A 75 -4.32 -5.40 -2.29
CA PHE A 75 -5.65 -5.00 -2.76
C PHE A 75 -6.70 -6.14 -2.72
N GLN A 76 -6.55 -7.05 -1.76
CA GLN A 76 -7.52 -8.14 -1.52
C GLN A 76 -8.45 -7.78 -0.36
N GLN A 77 -9.68 -8.31 -0.38
CA GLN A 77 -10.59 -8.14 0.75
C GLN A 77 -10.01 -8.76 2.01
N ALA A 78 -9.83 -7.92 3.04
CA ALA A 78 -9.33 -8.31 4.34
C ALA A 78 -10.43 -8.20 5.40
N GLY A 79 -10.59 -9.29 6.16
CA GLY A 79 -11.41 -9.28 7.36
C GLY A 79 -10.64 -8.67 8.55
N ASN A 80 -11.37 -8.17 9.54
CA ASN A 80 -10.78 -7.52 10.73
C ASN A 80 -9.85 -8.45 11.53
N ARG A 81 -9.95 -9.78 11.35
CA ARG A 81 -9.13 -10.78 12.05
C ARG A 81 -7.86 -11.17 11.31
N CYS A 82 -7.75 -10.89 10.01
CA CYS A 82 -6.58 -11.26 9.22
C CYS A 82 -6.37 -10.24 8.09
N PRO A 83 -5.62 -9.15 8.37
CA PRO A 83 -5.29 -8.15 7.36
C PRO A 83 -4.29 -8.68 6.32
N LEU A 84 -3.51 -9.70 6.68
CA LEU A 84 -2.40 -10.21 5.88
C LEU A 84 -2.82 -11.21 4.79
N TRP A 85 -4.01 -11.79 4.86
CA TRP A 85 -4.47 -12.81 3.91
C TRP A 85 -5.87 -12.48 3.36
N GLY A 86 -6.00 -12.50 2.03
CA GLY A 86 -7.28 -12.31 1.37
C GLY A 86 -8.28 -13.40 1.75
N ILE A 87 -9.43 -13.02 2.32
CA ILE A 87 -10.52 -13.97 2.54
C ILE A 87 -11.29 -14.08 1.23
N SER A 88 -10.95 -15.06 0.39
CA SER A 88 -11.84 -15.49 -0.69
C SER A 88 -13.14 -15.99 -0.08
N ARG A 89 -14.18 -15.14 -0.07
CA ARG A 89 -15.55 -15.59 0.23
C ARG A 89 -16.16 -16.19 -1.03
N SER A 90 -15.96 -17.49 -1.21
CA SER A 90 -17.01 -18.36 -1.74
C SER A 90 -16.79 -19.80 -1.27
N ARG A 91 -17.25 -20.10 -0.05
CA ARG A 91 -17.94 -21.36 0.21
C ARG A 91 -19.18 -21.03 1.01
N LYS A 92 -20.33 -21.03 0.34
CA LYS A 92 -21.62 -21.11 1.01
C LYS A 92 -21.56 -22.26 2.03
N PRO A 93 -22.14 -22.13 3.24
CA PRO A 93 -22.23 -23.28 4.12
C PRO A 93 -23.05 -24.35 3.39
N LEU A 94 -22.50 -25.56 3.25
CA LEU A 94 -23.29 -26.73 2.88
C LEU A 94 -24.26 -26.98 4.04
N ILE A 95 -25.42 -26.34 4.00
CA ILE A 95 -26.56 -26.77 4.78
C ILE A 95 -26.96 -28.10 4.15
N ARG A 96 -26.67 -29.20 4.86
CA ARG A 96 -27.28 -30.51 4.61
C ARG A 96 -28.78 -30.34 4.85
N ALA A 97 -29.57 -30.45 3.80
CA ALA A 97 -31.00 -30.72 3.90
C ALA A 97 -31.18 -32.25 4.11
N PRO A 98 -32.26 -32.70 4.77
CA PRO A 98 -32.40 -34.06 5.33
C PRO A 98 -32.30 -35.18 4.29
#